data_AF-A0A0C2SPH9-F1
#
_entry.id   AF-A0A0C2SPH9-F1
#
_cell.length_a   1.000
_cell.length_b   1.000
_cell.length_c   1.000
_cell.angle_alpha   90.00
_cell.angle_beta   90.00
_cell.angle_gamma   90.00
#
_symmetry.space_group_name_H-M   'P 1'
#
loop_
_entity.id
_entity.type
_entity.pdbx_description
1 polymer ?
#
loop_
_entity_poly.entity_id
_entity_poly.type
_entity_poly.pdbx_seq_one_letter_code
_entity_poly.pdbx_strand_id
1 'polypeptide(L)'
;MNDFQSNATSNPLYPPYVILPPSLMFGEDILTPWCVVYGNYVPFQTFVHPNANVNYLKEEMQKKKKALRDHDAANLVLWKIHVPVPVEPAHTLAERIRLRGDVEMFAEELTIPTQKMSTLFPQSHPPLEEHVHFLVQLPSNDTRSWLAVIHSKLWDGHKYFGDIFRTATLTKDDFNELQALLDEQNPERISDTYVAGNVLATKSAFLRVKSTPLSTDFGNGLAPRLVFDASSDAVANDDAIADDSMDTDPDHCSSDHVDPHMAHLSNEAKAIFPYTIRYVDLTVLKLKEDLRVPQLILFRNEWGTMIDIFNKSEKGRRGSAVFIGKTCLLYSILILCIIRAQSIVFQDMSGKAFIIDSNGVRAPEDAPAVSNDADNVLTLVDADVKCYKPNDYLLNHSKHHILLTSSPRSRKHRSWLKQFGKDQYAVFAMEPWSRKEFVVASFVCSA
;
A
#
# COMPACT_ATOMS: atom_id res chain seq x y z
N MET A 1 -71.00 19.58 -13.75
CA MET A 1 -70.58 20.13 -15.05
C MET A 1 -69.14 20.58 -14.93
N ASN A 2 -68.21 19.73 -15.37
CA ASN A 2 -66.88 20.06 -15.89
C ASN A 2 -66.18 18.74 -16.20
N ASP A 3 -66.31 18.33 -17.45
CA ASP A 3 -65.61 17.19 -18.04
C ASP A 3 -64.13 17.57 -18.26
N PHE A 4 -63.22 16.83 -17.64
CA PHE A 4 -61.80 16.85 -17.97
C PHE A 4 -61.50 15.67 -18.90
N GLN A 5 -61.36 15.96 -20.19
CA GLN A 5 -60.87 15.02 -21.20
C GLN A 5 -59.37 14.78 -21.00
N SER A 6 -58.97 13.51 -20.83
CA SER A 6 -57.58 13.08 -20.87
C SER A 6 -57.11 12.92 -22.32
N ASN A 7 -56.13 13.69 -22.75
CA ASN A 7 -55.43 13.48 -24.01
C ASN A 7 -54.37 12.38 -23.84
N ALA A 8 -54.62 11.23 -24.46
CA ALA A 8 -53.65 10.17 -24.65
C ALA A 8 -52.71 10.52 -25.81
N THR A 9 -51.42 10.72 -25.52
CA THR A 9 -50.36 10.85 -26.51
C THR A 9 -49.91 9.46 -26.96
N SER A 10 -50.20 9.12 -28.22
CA SER A 10 -49.72 7.91 -28.89
C SER A 10 -48.22 8.04 -29.21
N ASN A 11 -47.39 7.22 -28.57
CA ASN A 11 -45.98 7.06 -28.97
C ASN A 11 -45.89 6.38 -30.34
N PRO A 12 -45.04 6.86 -31.26
CA PRO A 12 -44.83 6.19 -32.54
C PRO A 12 -44.14 4.83 -32.32
N LEU A 13 -44.76 3.78 -32.87
CA LEU A 13 -44.18 2.44 -32.99
C LEU A 13 -43.01 2.50 -33.97
N TYR A 14 -41.79 2.54 -33.44
CA TYR A 14 -40.59 2.29 -34.25
C TYR A 14 -40.56 0.79 -34.63
N PRO A 15 -40.25 0.45 -35.90
CA PRO A 15 -40.12 -0.93 -36.31
C PRO A 15 -38.97 -1.61 -35.54
N PRO A 16 -39.07 -2.93 -35.25
CA PRO A 16 -38.03 -3.65 -34.54
C PRO A 16 -36.72 -3.60 -35.35
N TYR A 17 -35.66 -3.07 -34.74
CA TYR A 17 -34.31 -3.12 -35.30
C TYR A 17 -33.90 -4.58 -35.47
N VAL A 18 -33.81 -5.05 -36.71
CA VAL A 18 -33.18 -6.32 -37.04
C VAL A 18 -31.68 -6.14 -36.79
N ILE A 19 -31.17 -6.70 -35.69
CA ILE A 19 -29.73 -6.79 -35.43
C ILE A 19 -29.18 -7.83 -36.39
N LEU A 20 -28.64 -7.39 -37.52
CA LEU A 20 -27.93 -8.27 -38.45
C LEU A 20 -26.69 -8.85 -37.75
N PRO A 21 -26.37 -10.14 -37.94
CA PRO A 21 -25.14 -10.72 -37.41
C PRO A 21 -23.92 -9.94 -37.95
N PRO A 22 -22.88 -9.69 -37.12
CA PRO A 22 -21.71 -8.91 -37.52
C PRO A 22 -21.04 -9.39 -38.82
N SER A 23 -21.13 -10.69 -39.12
CA SER A 23 -20.62 -11.30 -40.36
C SER A 23 -21.27 -10.79 -41.65
N LEU A 24 -22.45 -10.15 -41.57
CA LEU A 24 -23.11 -9.52 -42.72
C LEU A 24 -22.77 -8.02 -42.86
N MET A 25 -22.23 -7.37 -41.82
CA MET A 25 -21.93 -5.94 -41.84
C MET A 25 -20.46 -5.63 -42.13
N PHE A 26 -19.56 -6.52 -41.72
CA PHE A 26 -18.13 -6.42 -41.99
C PHE A 26 -17.77 -7.73 -42.70
N GLY A 27 -17.12 -7.68 -43.87
CA GLY A 27 -16.80 -8.86 -44.67
C GLY A 27 -16.06 -9.97 -43.90
N GLU A 28 -15.80 -11.10 -44.55
CA GLU A 28 -15.34 -12.39 -43.98
C GLU A 28 -14.09 -12.38 -43.05
N ASP A 29 -13.52 -11.22 -42.76
CA ASP A 29 -12.31 -11.01 -41.96
C ASP A 29 -12.61 -10.37 -40.59
N ILE A 30 -13.40 -11.01 -39.72
CA ILE A 30 -13.54 -10.57 -38.32
C ILE A 30 -12.93 -11.63 -37.40
N LEU A 31 -12.05 -11.20 -36.48
CA LEU A 31 -11.52 -12.05 -35.42
C LEU A 31 -12.48 -12.04 -34.21
N THR A 32 -12.69 -13.21 -33.62
CA THR A 32 -13.62 -13.45 -32.50
C THR A 32 -12.94 -13.99 -31.24
N PRO A 33 -11.88 -13.34 -30.70
CA PRO A 33 -11.15 -13.90 -29.57
C PRO A 33 -11.99 -13.89 -28.28
N TRP A 34 -11.90 -14.97 -27.50
CA TRP A 34 -12.39 -14.99 -26.13
C TRP A 34 -11.41 -14.33 -25.18
N CYS A 35 -11.97 -13.59 -24.23
CA CYS A 35 -11.27 -12.78 -23.26
C CYS A 35 -11.80 -13.09 -21.86
N VAL A 36 -10.98 -12.92 -20.83
CA VAL A 36 -11.41 -12.90 -19.44
C VAL A 36 -10.80 -11.70 -18.73
N VAL A 37 -11.46 -11.21 -17.68
CA VAL A 37 -10.90 -10.14 -16.83
C VAL A 37 -10.12 -10.81 -15.70
N TYR A 38 -8.87 -10.40 -15.46
CA TYR A 38 -8.07 -10.97 -14.37
C TYR A 38 -8.79 -10.76 -13.02
N GLY A 39 -8.95 -11.82 -12.23
CA GLY A 39 -9.76 -11.82 -11.01
C GLY A 39 -11.27 -12.07 -11.21
N ASN A 40 -11.81 -11.82 -12.41
CA ASN A 40 -13.19 -12.13 -12.79
C ASN A 40 -13.19 -12.99 -14.07
N TYR A 41 -13.01 -14.29 -13.87
CA TYR A 41 -12.80 -15.28 -14.93
C TYR A 41 -14.08 -15.69 -15.69
N VAL A 42 -15.09 -14.81 -15.75
CA VAL A 42 -16.27 -15.02 -16.60
C VAL A 42 -15.91 -14.64 -18.05
N PRO A 43 -15.80 -15.62 -18.97
CA PRO A 43 -15.32 -15.39 -20.31
C PRO A 43 -16.33 -14.58 -21.14
N PHE A 44 -15.82 -13.78 -22.06
CA PHE A 44 -16.61 -13.00 -23.00
C PHE A 44 -15.91 -12.91 -24.35
N GLN A 45 -16.69 -12.89 -25.43
CA GLN A 45 -16.16 -12.71 -26.79
C GLN A 45 -16.07 -11.22 -27.13
N THR A 46 -15.03 -10.84 -27.86
CA THR A 46 -14.93 -9.53 -28.52
C THR A 46 -14.81 -9.72 -30.03
N PHE A 47 -15.19 -8.70 -30.80
CA PHE A 47 -15.14 -8.70 -32.25
C PHE A 47 -14.14 -7.64 -32.69
N VAL A 48 -13.16 -8.01 -33.49
CA VAL A 48 -12.12 -7.07 -33.91
C VAL A 48 -11.64 -7.36 -35.33
N HIS A 49 -11.50 -6.31 -36.12
CA HIS A 49 -10.97 -6.41 -37.48
C HIS A 49 -9.45 -6.73 -37.44
N PRO A 50 -8.90 -7.60 -38.32
CA PRO A 50 -7.47 -7.92 -38.34
C PRO A 50 -6.56 -6.69 -38.48
N ASN A 51 -7.02 -5.66 -39.20
CA ASN A 51 -6.26 -4.40 -39.36
C ASN A 51 -6.42 -3.43 -38.18
N ALA A 52 -7.31 -3.69 -37.22
CA ALA A 52 -7.41 -2.88 -36.02
C ALA A 52 -6.18 -3.09 -35.13
N ASN A 53 -5.90 -2.11 -34.26
CA ASN A 53 -4.79 -2.17 -33.33
C ASN A 53 -5.22 -2.61 -31.93
N VAL A 54 -4.25 -2.85 -31.05
CA VAL A 54 -4.47 -3.22 -29.65
C VAL A 54 -5.33 -2.18 -28.90
N ASN A 55 -5.16 -0.88 -29.17
CA ASN A 55 -5.98 0.14 -28.51
C ASN A 55 -7.47 0.02 -28.86
N TYR A 56 -7.78 -0.19 -30.14
CA TYR A 56 -9.14 -0.43 -30.59
C TYR A 56 -9.73 -1.70 -29.95
N LEU A 57 -8.94 -2.77 -29.83
CA LEU A 57 -9.36 -3.98 -29.11
C LEU A 57 -9.74 -3.69 -27.65
N LYS A 58 -8.94 -2.88 -26.95
CA LYS A 58 -9.22 -2.44 -25.57
C LYS A 58 -10.54 -1.67 -25.48
N GLU A 59 -10.79 -0.75 -26.41
CA GLU A 59 -12.07 0.00 -26.49
C GLU A 59 -13.27 -0.93 -26.71
N GLU A 60 -13.15 -1.93 -27.60
CA GLU A 60 -14.22 -2.90 -27.84
C GLU A 60 -14.48 -3.80 -26.62
N MET A 61 -13.44 -4.23 -25.92
CA MET A 61 -13.57 -4.96 -24.65
C MET A 61 -14.30 -4.11 -23.60
N GLN A 62 -13.92 -2.83 -23.48
CA GLN A 62 -14.51 -1.86 -22.55
C GLN A 62 -16.02 -1.67 -22.79
N LYS A 63 -16.43 -1.52 -24.05
CA LYS A 63 -17.85 -1.39 -24.43
C LYS A 63 -18.66 -2.63 -24.02
N LYS A 64 -18.10 -3.82 -24.22
CA LYS A 64 -18.79 -5.09 -23.97
C LYS A 64 -18.89 -5.49 -22.50
N LYS A 65 -17.82 -5.35 -21.71
CA LYS A 65 -17.79 -5.86 -20.33
C LYS A 65 -18.05 -4.73 -19.34
N LYS A 66 -19.15 -4.82 -18.59
CA LYS A 66 -19.52 -3.82 -17.57
C LYS A 66 -18.38 -3.50 -16.59
N ALA A 67 -17.64 -4.52 -16.16
CA ALA A 67 -16.51 -4.38 -15.24
C ALA A 67 -15.37 -3.48 -15.77
N LEU A 68 -15.31 -3.23 -17.07
CA LEU A 68 -14.29 -2.41 -17.72
C LEU A 68 -14.76 -0.97 -18.00
N ARG A 69 -16.06 -0.65 -17.85
CA ARG A 69 -16.64 0.62 -18.34
C ARG A 69 -16.13 1.87 -17.60
N ASP A 70 -15.80 1.73 -16.33
CA ASP A 70 -15.38 2.85 -15.47
C ASP A 70 -13.87 3.14 -15.58
N HIS A 71 -13.19 2.48 -16.50
CA HIS A 71 -11.75 2.51 -16.67
C HIS A 71 -11.39 2.97 -18.07
N ASP A 72 -10.50 3.96 -18.20
CA ASP A 72 -10.00 4.37 -19.52
C ASP A 72 -9.37 3.17 -20.25
N ALA A 73 -9.86 2.92 -21.47
CA ALA A 73 -9.43 1.81 -22.30
C ALA A 73 -7.91 1.86 -22.57
N ALA A 74 -7.33 3.04 -22.71
CA ALA A 74 -5.89 3.21 -22.97
C ALA A 74 -5.04 2.60 -21.84
N ASN A 75 -5.54 2.64 -20.61
CA ASN A 75 -4.83 2.21 -19.43
C ASN A 75 -4.99 0.70 -19.15
N LEU A 76 -5.94 0.00 -19.80
CA LEU A 76 -6.11 -1.45 -19.63
C LEU A 76 -4.80 -2.17 -19.94
N VAL A 77 -4.37 -3.09 -19.07
CA VAL A 77 -3.22 -3.95 -19.34
C VAL A 77 -3.73 -5.21 -20.03
N LEU A 78 -3.25 -5.48 -21.23
CA LEU A 78 -3.73 -6.59 -22.04
C LEU A 78 -2.61 -7.62 -22.19
N TRP A 79 -2.89 -8.85 -21.78
CA TRP A 79 -1.96 -9.97 -21.88
C TRP A 79 -2.45 -10.95 -22.92
N LYS A 80 -1.57 -11.35 -23.86
CA LYS A 80 -1.83 -12.42 -24.82
C LYS A 80 -1.28 -13.73 -24.28
N ILE A 81 -2.16 -14.71 -24.07
CA ILE A 81 -1.78 -16.03 -23.55
C ILE A 81 -1.01 -16.80 -24.63
N HIS A 82 0.16 -17.36 -24.29
CA HIS A 82 0.97 -18.14 -25.23
C HIS A 82 0.25 -19.40 -25.73
N VAL A 83 -0.42 -20.11 -24.81
CA VAL A 83 -1.20 -21.32 -25.09
C VAL A 83 -2.65 -21.09 -24.67
N PRO A 84 -3.58 -20.83 -25.60
CA PRO A 84 -4.97 -20.50 -25.27
C PRO A 84 -5.62 -21.52 -24.32
N VAL A 85 -6.52 -21.06 -23.44
CA VAL A 85 -7.17 -21.91 -22.42
C VAL A 85 -8.60 -22.23 -22.85
N PRO A 86 -9.03 -23.50 -22.89
CA PRO A 86 -10.42 -23.83 -23.22
C PRO A 86 -11.41 -23.08 -22.33
N VAL A 87 -12.50 -22.57 -22.91
CA VAL A 87 -13.57 -21.87 -22.18
C VAL A 87 -14.36 -22.85 -21.31
N GLU A 88 -14.70 -24.02 -21.87
CA GLU A 88 -15.45 -25.06 -21.16
C GLU A 88 -14.52 -26.08 -20.46
N PRO A 89 -14.95 -26.69 -19.34
CA PRO A 89 -16.07 -26.27 -18.48
C PRO A 89 -15.81 -24.91 -17.81
N ALA A 90 -16.77 -23.98 -17.93
CA ALA A 90 -16.63 -22.61 -17.43
C ALA A 90 -16.30 -22.52 -15.93
N HIS A 91 -16.83 -23.44 -15.11
CA HIS A 91 -16.62 -23.45 -13.65
C HIS A 91 -15.18 -23.77 -13.22
N THR A 92 -14.36 -24.37 -14.10
CA THR A 92 -12.94 -24.67 -13.81
C THR A 92 -11.98 -23.69 -14.46
N LEU A 93 -12.47 -22.73 -15.26
CA LEU A 93 -11.62 -21.80 -16.01
C LEU A 93 -10.69 -20.97 -15.12
N ALA A 94 -11.22 -20.46 -14.00
CA ALA A 94 -10.45 -19.71 -13.01
C ALA A 94 -9.28 -20.51 -12.44
N GLU A 95 -9.55 -21.77 -12.05
CA GLU A 95 -8.55 -22.68 -11.51
C GLU A 95 -7.48 -23.03 -12.55
N ARG A 96 -7.90 -23.33 -13.78
CA ARG A 96 -6.96 -23.63 -14.89
C ARG A 96 -6.02 -22.47 -15.21
N ILE A 97 -6.50 -21.23 -15.13
CA ILE A 97 -5.64 -20.05 -15.32
C ILE A 97 -4.69 -19.88 -14.13
N ARG A 98 -5.18 -20.02 -12.88
CA ARG A 98 -4.36 -19.90 -11.66
C ARG A 98 -3.26 -20.97 -11.58
N LEU A 99 -3.53 -22.20 -12.01
CA LEU A 99 -2.56 -23.30 -12.02
C LEU A 99 -1.36 -23.05 -12.95
N ARG A 100 -1.44 -22.06 -13.85
CA ARG A 100 -0.30 -21.67 -14.70
C ARG A 100 0.70 -20.74 -14.01
N GLY A 101 0.42 -20.31 -12.78
CA GLY A 101 1.29 -19.45 -11.99
C GLY A 101 1.10 -17.96 -12.29
N ASP A 102 2.18 -17.20 -12.18
CA ASP A 102 2.19 -15.76 -12.46
C ASP A 102 1.92 -15.50 -13.94
N VAL A 103 1.16 -14.45 -14.27
CA VAL A 103 0.70 -14.17 -15.65
C VAL A 103 1.87 -13.98 -16.62
N GLU A 104 2.96 -13.39 -16.13
CA GLU A 104 4.21 -13.14 -16.84
C GLU A 104 4.90 -14.43 -17.31
N MET A 105 4.60 -15.57 -16.69
CA MET A 105 5.19 -16.86 -17.05
C MET A 105 4.51 -17.53 -18.25
N PHE A 106 3.25 -17.19 -18.55
CA PHE A 106 2.45 -17.88 -19.58
C PHE A 106 1.74 -16.95 -20.57
N ALA A 107 1.94 -15.64 -20.45
CA ALA A 107 1.40 -14.64 -21.35
C ALA A 107 2.41 -13.50 -21.59
N GLU A 108 2.30 -12.83 -22.73
CA GLU A 108 3.07 -11.62 -23.05
C GLU A 108 2.19 -10.37 -22.86
N GLU A 109 2.74 -9.31 -22.28
CA GLU A 109 2.05 -8.02 -22.21
C GLU A 109 2.10 -7.31 -23.56
N LEU A 110 0.94 -6.86 -24.03
CA LEU A 110 0.81 -6.09 -25.26
C LEU A 110 1.05 -4.60 -25.00
N THR A 111 2.33 -4.24 -24.93
CA THR A 111 2.79 -2.88 -24.61
C THR A 111 2.71 -1.90 -25.77
N ILE A 112 2.61 -2.38 -27.03
CA ILE A 112 2.60 -1.54 -28.24
C ILE A 112 1.14 -1.28 -28.67
N PRO A 113 0.56 -0.08 -28.41
CA PRO A 113 -0.88 0.16 -28.65
C PRO A 113 -1.26 0.13 -30.14
N THR A 114 -0.29 0.40 -31.02
CA THR A 114 -0.43 0.42 -32.48
C THR A 114 -0.23 -0.94 -33.15
N GLN A 115 0.14 -1.98 -32.39
CA GLN A 115 0.31 -3.33 -32.92
C GLN A 115 -1.02 -3.83 -33.48
N LYS A 116 -0.99 -4.37 -34.71
CA LYS A 116 -2.19 -4.84 -35.41
C LYS A 116 -2.61 -6.23 -34.94
N MET A 117 -3.91 -6.50 -34.95
CA MET A 117 -4.46 -7.81 -34.60
C MET A 117 -4.00 -8.91 -35.55
N SER A 118 -3.79 -8.62 -36.83
CA SER A 118 -3.23 -9.55 -37.82
C SER A 118 -1.79 -9.96 -37.54
N THR A 119 -1.04 -9.15 -36.78
CA THR A 119 0.28 -9.53 -36.28
C THR A 119 0.18 -10.49 -35.10
N LEU A 120 -0.85 -10.33 -34.25
CA LEU A 120 -1.08 -11.21 -33.11
C LEU A 120 -1.70 -12.55 -33.50
N PHE A 121 -2.59 -12.54 -34.48
CA PHE A 121 -3.22 -13.71 -35.11
C PHE A 121 -3.03 -13.63 -36.63
N PRO A 122 -1.89 -14.14 -37.14
CA PRO A 122 -1.68 -14.25 -38.58
C PRO A 122 -2.82 -15.03 -39.24
N GLN A 123 -3.12 -14.78 -40.52
CA GLN A 123 -4.17 -15.52 -41.25
C GLN A 123 -3.94 -17.03 -41.25
N SER A 124 -2.67 -17.48 -41.16
CA SER A 124 -2.31 -18.89 -41.04
C SER A 124 -2.66 -19.51 -39.67
N HIS A 125 -2.93 -18.68 -38.67
CA HIS A 125 -3.18 -19.07 -37.28
C HIS A 125 -4.29 -18.17 -36.67
N PRO A 126 -5.54 -18.33 -37.13
CA PRO A 126 -6.66 -17.62 -36.52
C PRO A 126 -6.83 -18.02 -35.04
N PRO A 127 -7.49 -17.17 -34.23
CA PRO A 127 -7.78 -17.51 -32.84
C PRO A 127 -8.60 -18.79 -32.78
N LEU A 128 -8.13 -19.79 -32.01
CA LEU A 128 -8.86 -21.02 -31.74
C LEU A 128 -10.25 -20.69 -31.18
N GLU A 129 -11.27 -21.30 -31.77
CA GLU A 129 -12.64 -21.21 -31.26
C GLU A 129 -12.71 -21.74 -29.83
N GLU A 130 -13.59 -21.17 -29.01
CA GLU A 130 -13.82 -21.60 -27.62
C GLU A 130 -12.59 -21.64 -26.71
N HIS A 131 -11.55 -20.87 -27.02
CA HIS A 131 -10.38 -20.70 -26.17
C HIS A 131 -10.15 -19.24 -25.80
N VAL A 132 -9.83 -18.99 -24.53
CA VAL A 132 -9.40 -17.69 -24.02
C VAL A 132 -8.01 -17.38 -24.57
N HIS A 133 -7.91 -16.28 -25.31
CA HIS A 133 -6.67 -15.78 -25.90
C HIS A 133 -6.10 -14.58 -25.12
N PHE A 134 -6.98 -13.80 -24.50
CA PHE A 134 -6.61 -12.57 -23.81
C PHE A 134 -7.01 -12.58 -22.33
N LEU A 135 -6.08 -12.13 -21.50
CA LEU A 135 -6.32 -11.72 -20.13
C LEU A 135 -6.33 -10.20 -20.08
N VAL A 136 -7.49 -9.63 -19.75
CA VAL A 136 -7.63 -8.19 -19.54
C VAL A 136 -7.41 -7.94 -18.06
N GLN A 137 -6.28 -7.33 -17.73
CA GLN A 137 -6.07 -6.78 -16.41
C GLN A 137 -6.58 -5.34 -16.45
N LEU A 138 -7.51 -5.02 -15.55
CA LEU A 138 -7.98 -3.65 -15.37
C LEU A 138 -6.76 -2.72 -15.27
N PRO A 139 -6.81 -1.48 -15.83
CA PRO A 139 -5.78 -0.52 -15.50
C PRO A 139 -5.76 -0.55 -14.03
N SER A 140 -4.60 -0.96 -13.60
CA SER A 140 -4.39 -1.11 -12.24
C SER A 140 -4.51 0.35 -11.76
N ASN A 141 -5.65 0.77 -11.19
CA ASN A 141 -5.70 1.95 -10.32
C ASN A 141 -4.87 1.66 -9.05
N ASP A 142 -3.82 0.87 -9.23
CA ASP A 142 -3.46 -0.38 -8.59
C ASP A 142 -2.01 -0.56 -9.12
N THR A 143 -1.04 0.22 -8.65
CA THR A 143 -0.19 -0.42 -7.61
C THR A 143 -0.89 -1.70 -7.18
N ARG A 144 -0.59 -2.92 -7.67
CA ARG A 144 -1.14 -4.16 -7.08
C ARG A 144 -1.15 -3.83 -5.61
N SER A 145 -2.33 -3.54 -4.98
CA SER A 145 -2.34 -2.55 -3.87
C SER A 145 -1.14 -2.89 -3.02
N TRP A 146 -0.15 -2.02 -2.86
CA TRP A 146 1.16 -2.43 -2.30
C TRP A 146 0.97 -3.35 -1.07
N LEU A 147 -0.15 -3.15 -0.38
CA LEU A 147 -0.87 -4.01 0.53
C LEU A 147 -1.12 -5.48 0.11
N ALA A 148 -1.76 -5.78 -1.02
CA ALA A 148 -1.87 -7.11 -1.64
C ALA A 148 -0.50 -7.76 -1.92
N VAL A 149 0.50 -7.00 -2.39
CA VAL A 149 1.87 -7.53 -2.58
C VAL A 149 2.45 -7.94 -1.22
N ILE A 150 2.39 -7.03 -0.25
CA ILE A 150 2.82 -7.27 1.13
C ILE A 150 2.06 -8.45 1.76
N HIS A 151 0.74 -8.51 1.58
CA HIS A 151 -0.11 -9.60 2.05
C HIS A 151 0.34 -10.94 1.47
N SER A 152 0.49 -11.06 0.15
CA SER A 152 0.89 -12.32 -0.49
C SER A 152 2.24 -12.84 -0.01
N LYS A 153 3.14 -11.95 0.44
CA LYS A 153 4.48 -12.30 0.94
C LYS A 153 4.50 -12.60 2.43
N LEU A 154 3.70 -11.88 3.22
CA LEU A 154 3.78 -11.89 4.67
C LEU A 154 2.64 -12.62 5.36
N TRP A 155 1.53 -12.92 4.68
CA TRP A 155 0.37 -13.55 5.31
C TRP A 155 0.74 -14.91 5.89
N ASP A 156 0.46 -15.12 7.18
CA ASP A 156 0.91 -16.30 7.95
C ASP A 156 2.43 -16.51 7.90
N GLY A 157 3.16 -15.43 7.64
CA GLY A 157 4.60 -15.40 7.41
C GLY A 157 5.39 -15.27 8.70
N HIS A 158 5.01 -15.98 9.77
CA HIS A 158 5.66 -15.89 11.09
C HIS A 158 7.19 -16.01 11.03
N LYS A 159 7.71 -16.79 10.07
CA LYS A 159 9.14 -16.94 9.81
C LYS A 159 9.86 -15.62 9.47
N TYR A 160 9.17 -14.66 8.87
CA TYR A 160 9.73 -13.36 8.49
C TYR A 160 9.82 -12.39 9.66
N PHE A 161 9.23 -12.71 10.81
CA PHE A 161 9.15 -11.77 11.92
C PHE A 161 10.53 -11.30 12.38
N GLY A 162 11.47 -12.21 12.64
CA GLY A 162 12.82 -11.87 13.09
C GLY A 162 13.69 -11.21 12.00
N ASP A 163 13.35 -11.41 10.73
CA ASP A 163 14.03 -10.76 9.61
C ASP A 163 13.57 -9.31 9.43
N ILE A 164 12.29 -9.03 9.70
CA ILE A 164 11.66 -7.73 9.52
C ILE A 164 11.80 -6.87 10.78
N PHE A 165 11.52 -7.42 11.96
CA PHE A 165 11.56 -6.67 13.21
C PHE A 165 12.90 -6.91 13.89
N ARG A 166 13.74 -5.86 13.96
CA ARG A 166 15.12 -5.97 14.43
C ARG A 166 15.47 -4.89 15.46
N THR A 167 16.44 -5.21 16.32
CA THR A 167 17.01 -4.30 17.32
C THR A 167 18.50 -4.12 17.05
N ALA A 168 18.99 -2.88 17.02
CA ALA A 168 20.41 -2.56 16.88
C ALA A 168 20.85 -1.62 17.99
N THR A 169 21.97 -1.91 18.64
CA THR A 169 22.65 -0.95 19.51
C THR A 169 23.81 -0.36 18.72
N LEU A 170 23.62 0.86 18.27
CA LEU A 170 24.59 1.56 17.42
C LEU A 170 25.61 2.28 18.30
N THR A 171 26.88 2.16 17.93
CA THR A 171 28.00 2.86 18.54
C THR A 171 28.48 4.01 17.64
N LYS A 172 29.42 4.81 18.16
CA LYS A 172 30.08 5.84 17.36
C LYS A 172 30.87 5.24 16.20
N ASP A 173 31.49 4.08 16.39
CA ASP A 173 32.29 3.44 15.35
C ASP A 173 31.38 2.91 14.23
N ASP A 174 30.21 2.38 14.57
CA ASP A 174 29.18 2.01 13.61
C ASP A 174 28.72 3.22 12.78
N PHE A 175 28.59 4.39 13.40
CA PHE A 175 28.27 5.62 12.68
C PHE A 175 29.36 5.97 11.65
N ASN A 176 30.63 5.98 12.08
CA ASN A 176 31.74 6.29 11.18
C ASN A 176 31.87 5.27 10.04
N GLU A 177 31.64 3.98 10.33
CA GLU A 177 31.67 2.89 9.35
C GLU A 177 30.63 3.11 8.25
N LEU A 178 29.37 3.37 8.61
CA LEU A 178 28.33 3.61 7.61
C LEU A 178 28.55 4.94 6.87
N GLN A 179 29.07 5.99 7.51
CA GLN A 179 29.45 7.21 6.79
C GLN A 179 30.50 6.93 5.72
N ALA A 180 31.55 6.17 6.05
CA ALA A 180 32.59 5.78 5.10
C ALA A 180 32.02 4.95 3.95
N LEU A 181 31.12 4.00 4.22
CA LEU A 181 30.43 3.21 3.18
C LEU A 181 29.60 4.10 2.23
N LEU A 182 28.93 5.12 2.79
CA LEU A 182 28.13 6.04 1.99
C LEU A 182 29.01 7.00 1.17
N ASP A 183 30.14 7.48 1.71
CA ASP A 183 31.14 8.27 1.00
C ASP A 183 31.75 7.49 -0.16
N GLU A 184 32.14 6.23 0.07
CA GLU A 184 32.72 5.36 -0.96
C GLU A 184 31.74 5.12 -2.10
N GLN A 185 30.47 4.86 -1.79
CA GLN A 185 29.44 4.64 -2.80
C GLN A 185 28.97 5.94 -3.49
N ASN A 186 29.06 7.08 -2.80
CA ASN A 186 28.54 8.37 -3.25
C ASN A 186 29.55 9.49 -2.96
N PRO A 187 30.71 9.53 -3.64
CA PRO A 187 31.77 10.50 -3.35
C PRO A 187 31.33 11.95 -3.58
N GLU A 188 30.31 12.17 -4.42
CA GLU A 188 29.75 13.49 -4.72
C GLU A 188 28.60 13.89 -3.79
N ARG A 189 28.35 13.19 -2.67
CA ARG A 189 27.19 13.48 -1.80
C ARG A 189 27.18 14.86 -1.14
N ILE A 190 28.31 15.54 -1.15
CA ILE A 190 28.46 16.93 -0.70
C ILE A 190 28.17 17.96 -1.80
N SER A 191 27.93 17.51 -3.04
CA SER A 191 27.61 18.38 -4.17
C SER A 191 26.15 18.81 -4.14
N ASP A 192 25.87 20.07 -4.49
CA ASP A 192 24.51 20.59 -4.66
C ASP A 192 23.73 19.86 -5.78
N THR A 193 24.43 19.19 -6.69
CA THR A 193 23.83 18.40 -7.77
C THR A 193 23.66 16.92 -7.42
N TYR A 194 23.93 16.53 -6.17
CA TYR A 194 23.88 15.14 -5.75
C TYR A 194 22.47 14.57 -5.90
N VAL A 195 22.40 13.40 -6.55
CA VAL A 195 21.20 12.56 -6.58
C VAL A 195 21.55 11.28 -5.84
N ALA A 196 20.80 11.01 -4.76
CA ALA A 196 21.03 9.82 -3.95
C ALA A 196 20.97 8.55 -4.79
N GLY A 197 22.06 7.77 -4.76
CA GLY A 197 22.10 6.43 -5.33
C GLY A 197 21.29 5.44 -4.49
N ASN A 198 21.70 4.17 -4.49
CA ASN A 198 21.03 3.12 -3.72
C ASN A 198 21.39 3.16 -2.21
N VAL A 199 21.22 4.32 -1.58
CA VAL A 199 21.54 4.59 -0.17
C VAL A 199 20.74 3.67 0.76
N LEU A 200 19.47 3.44 0.45
CA LEU A 200 18.59 2.59 1.24
C LEU A 200 19.07 1.13 1.32
N ALA A 201 19.56 0.56 0.23
CA ALA A 201 20.10 -0.80 0.25
C ALA A 201 21.36 -0.90 1.13
N THR A 202 22.25 0.10 1.08
CA THR A 202 23.46 0.14 1.90
C THR A 202 23.13 0.28 3.38
N LYS A 203 22.24 1.21 3.73
CA LYS A 203 21.79 1.42 5.12
C LYS A 203 21.08 0.19 5.69
N SER A 204 20.16 -0.42 4.94
CA SER A 204 19.46 -1.64 5.40
C SER A 204 20.41 -2.83 5.56
N ALA A 205 21.35 -3.04 4.62
CA ALA A 205 22.36 -4.08 4.74
C ALA A 205 23.25 -3.88 5.96
N PHE A 206 23.73 -2.66 6.18
CA PHE A 206 24.51 -2.29 7.36
C PHE A 206 23.77 -2.59 8.66
N LEU A 207 22.52 -2.10 8.79
CA LEU A 207 21.73 -2.36 9.98
C LEU A 207 21.50 -3.85 10.23
N ARG A 208 21.25 -4.65 9.18
CA ARG A 208 21.07 -6.10 9.31
C ARG A 208 22.31 -6.79 9.90
N VAL A 209 23.51 -6.31 9.58
CA VAL A 209 24.77 -6.82 10.17
C VAL A 209 24.89 -6.42 11.65
N LYS A 210 24.45 -5.22 12.02
CA LYS A 210 24.56 -4.65 13.38
C LYS A 210 23.40 -4.98 14.31
N SER A 211 22.42 -5.75 13.86
CA SER A 211 21.16 -5.96 14.57
C SER A 211 20.88 -7.42 14.85
N THR A 212 20.09 -7.63 15.91
CA THR A 212 19.54 -8.92 16.29
C THR A 212 18.05 -8.99 15.97
N PRO A 213 17.53 -10.17 15.58
CA PRO A 213 16.09 -10.40 15.45
C PRO A 213 15.34 -10.11 16.75
N LEU A 214 14.15 -9.51 16.69
CA LEU A 214 13.26 -9.46 17.85
C LEU A 214 12.68 -10.84 18.17
N SER A 215 12.46 -11.10 19.46
CA SER A 215 11.75 -12.28 19.93
C SER A 215 10.27 -12.24 19.53
N THR A 216 9.70 -13.41 19.18
CA THR A 216 8.32 -13.58 18.70
C THR A 216 7.25 -13.48 19.79
N ASP A 217 7.54 -12.91 20.96
CA ASP A 217 6.53 -12.75 22.00
C ASP A 217 5.59 -11.58 21.66
N PHE A 218 4.37 -11.94 21.25
CA PHE A 218 3.33 -10.98 20.89
C PHE A 218 2.30 -10.89 21.99
N GLY A 219 1.91 -9.66 22.34
CA GLY A 219 0.71 -9.46 23.14
C GLY A 219 -0.53 -10.03 22.43
N ASN A 220 -1.41 -10.69 23.19
CA ASN A 220 -2.71 -11.20 22.72
C ASN A 220 -3.80 -10.10 22.60
N GLY A 221 -3.38 -8.84 22.49
CA GLY A 221 -4.29 -7.71 22.31
C GLY A 221 -4.88 -7.63 20.89
N LEU A 222 -5.92 -6.82 20.72
CA LEU A 222 -6.55 -6.60 19.42
C LEU A 222 -5.55 -5.98 18.43
N ALA A 223 -4.87 -4.91 18.82
CA ALA A 223 -3.69 -4.43 18.12
C ALA A 223 -2.47 -5.21 18.63
N PRO A 224 -1.71 -5.89 17.75
CA PRO A 224 -0.52 -6.61 18.15
C PRO A 224 0.47 -5.65 18.84
N ARG A 225 0.89 -6.02 20.04
CA ARG A 225 1.93 -5.34 20.80
C ARG A 225 3.24 -6.09 20.64
N LEU A 226 4.30 -5.38 20.27
CA LEU A 226 5.66 -5.87 20.42
C LEU A 226 6.02 -5.81 21.90
N VAL A 227 6.26 -6.98 22.52
CA VAL A 227 6.72 -7.04 23.90
C VAL A 227 8.21 -6.76 23.89
N PHE A 228 8.63 -5.82 24.74
CA PHE A 228 10.04 -5.49 24.92
C PHE A 228 10.42 -5.85 26.33
N ASP A 229 11.55 -6.54 26.47
CA ASP A 229 12.15 -6.77 27.79
C ASP A 229 12.53 -5.40 28.36
N ALA A 230 11.79 -4.95 29.36
CA ALA A 230 11.98 -3.65 30.02
C ALA A 230 13.33 -3.50 30.74
N SER A 231 14.27 -4.43 30.55
CA SER A 231 15.49 -4.55 31.35
C SER A 231 16.70 -3.78 30.82
N SER A 232 16.68 -3.22 29.60
CA SER A 232 17.87 -2.57 29.04
C SER A 232 17.97 -1.06 29.30
N ASP A 233 16.87 -0.38 29.58
CA ASP A 233 16.84 1.09 29.62
C ASP A 233 16.88 1.61 31.06
N ALA A 234 17.99 1.33 31.75
CA ALA A 234 18.40 2.15 32.89
C ALA A 234 18.90 3.50 32.34
N VAL A 235 17.95 4.34 31.91
CA VAL A 235 18.23 5.71 31.48
C VAL A 235 18.70 6.49 32.70
N ALA A 236 20.00 6.76 32.76
CA ALA A 236 20.53 7.78 33.65
C ALA A 236 19.87 9.12 33.26
N ASN A 237 19.06 9.68 34.16
CA ASN A 237 18.50 11.03 34.03
C ASN A 237 19.65 12.03 33.91
N ASP A 238 19.95 12.47 32.68
CA ASP A 238 20.98 13.47 32.40
C ASP A 238 20.34 14.76 31.85
N ASP A 239 19.26 15.21 32.53
CA ASP A 239 18.50 16.42 32.22
C ASP A 239 19.20 17.72 32.73
N ALA A 240 20.53 17.73 32.79
CA ALA A 240 21.30 18.89 33.22
C ALA A 240 22.14 19.47 32.08
N ILE A 241 21.55 19.65 30.89
CA ILE A 241 22.17 20.49 29.85
C ILE A 241 21.57 21.89 30.00
N ALA A 242 22.41 22.80 30.49
CA ALA A 242 22.11 24.21 30.62
C ALA A 242 21.68 24.78 29.25
N ASP A 243 20.67 25.64 29.30
CA ASP A 243 20.12 26.42 28.21
C ASP A 243 21.18 27.41 27.69
N ASP A 244 22.12 26.93 26.87
CA ASP A 244 23.07 27.78 26.16
C ASP A 244 22.30 28.55 25.09
N SER A 245 21.88 29.77 25.46
CA SER A 245 21.30 30.75 24.56
C SER A 245 22.25 30.95 23.38
N MET A 246 21.80 30.60 22.18
CA MET A 246 22.55 30.86 20.95
C MET A 246 22.65 32.36 20.71
N ASP A 247 23.70 32.98 21.24
CA ASP A 247 24.13 34.33 20.90
C ASP A 247 24.85 34.25 19.55
N THR A 248 24.09 34.43 18.47
CA THR A 248 24.63 34.45 17.10
C THR A 248 25.36 35.76 16.86
N ASP A 249 26.68 35.75 17.02
CA ASP A 249 27.58 36.82 16.56
C ASP A 249 27.73 36.75 15.02
N PRO A 250 27.22 37.75 14.26
CA PRO A 250 27.16 37.68 12.80
C PRO A 250 28.47 38.03 12.07
N ASP A 251 29.58 38.38 12.74
CA ASP A 251 30.72 39.02 12.06
C ASP A 251 32.02 38.17 11.91
N HIS A 252 31.98 36.86 12.17
CA HIS A 252 33.21 36.05 12.05
C HIS A 252 33.44 35.41 10.67
N CYS A 253 33.87 36.23 9.71
CA CYS A 253 34.38 35.79 8.40
C CYS A 253 35.88 35.44 8.47
N SER A 254 36.24 34.20 8.78
CA SER A 254 37.59 33.67 8.48
C SER A 254 37.51 32.51 7.49
N SER A 255 38.21 32.65 6.37
CA SER A 255 38.12 31.86 5.15
C SER A 255 38.99 30.59 5.13
N ASP A 256 39.02 29.81 6.21
CA ASP A 256 39.65 28.48 6.19
C ASP A 256 38.55 27.43 6.06
N HIS A 257 38.37 26.96 4.83
CA HIS A 257 37.25 26.13 4.35
C HIS A 257 37.39 24.66 4.79
N VAL A 258 37.48 24.43 6.11
CA VAL A 258 37.16 23.11 6.68
C VAL A 258 35.64 23.04 6.75
N ASP A 259 35.04 22.11 6.01
CA ASP A 259 33.58 21.91 5.96
C ASP A 259 33.01 21.78 7.40
N PRO A 260 32.40 22.85 7.94
CA PRO A 260 32.05 22.91 9.36
C PRO A 260 30.93 21.93 9.70
N HIS A 261 30.15 21.47 8.71
CA HIS A 261 29.01 20.59 8.92
C HIS A 261 29.39 19.22 9.50
N MET A 262 30.52 18.64 9.11
CA MET A 262 30.95 17.32 9.59
C MET A 262 31.57 17.34 10.99
N ALA A 263 32.28 18.43 11.33
CA ALA A 263 32.92 18.57 12.64
C ALA A 263 31.89 18.71 13.78
N HIS A 264 30.77 19.39 13.52
CA HIS A 264 29.67 19.53 14.49
C HIS A 264 28.97 18.18 14.75
N LEU A 265 28.68 17.41 13.70
CA LEU A 265 28.05 16.09 13.84
C LEU A 265 28.94 15.10 14.61
N SER A 266 30.28 15.18 14.46
CA SER A 266 31.20 14.28 15.15
C SER A 266 31.22 14.46 16.68
N ASN A 267 31.07 15.70 17.16
CA ASN A 267 31.00 15.97 18.60
C ASN A 267 29.62 15.64 19.17
N GLU A 268 28.55 15.94 18.44
CA GLU A 268 27.20 15.55 18.86
C GLU A 268 27.00 14.03 18.88
N ALA A 269 27.51 13.32 17.87
CA ALA A 269 27.44 11.86 17.80
C ALA A 269 28.07 11.20 19.04
N LYS A 270 29.16 11.76 19.58
CA LYS A 270 29.79 11.24 20.82
C LYS A 270 28.86 11.28 22.02
N ALA A 271 27.93 12.25 22.10
CA ALA A 271 27.01 12.39 23.22
C ALA A 271 25.76 11.50 23.09
N ILE A 272 25.48 11.02 21.88
CA ILE A 272 24.27 10.24 21.58
C ILE A 272 24.54 8.74 21.70
N PHE A 273 25.73 8.29 21.30
CA PHE A 273 26.09 6.87 21.27
C PHE A 273 26.72 6.39 22.61
N PRO A 274 26.45 5.13 23.01
CA PRO A 274 25.66 4.11 22.30
C PRO A 274 24.16 4.40 22.34
N TYR A 275 23.46 4.03 21.26
CA TYR A 275 22.02 4.23 21.17
C TYR A 275 21.32 2.99 20.58
N THR A 276 20.32 2.48 21.30
CA THR A 276 19.55 1.31 20.87
C THR A 276 18.33 1.75 20.09
N ILE A 277 18.24 1.30 18.83
CA ILE A 277 17.07 1.46 17.99
C ILE A 277 16.38 0.13 17.74
N ARG A 278 15.09 0.24 17.46
CA ARG A 278 14.26 -0.84 16.96
C ARG A 278 13.65 -0.41 15.65
N TYR A 279 13.56 -1.32 14.70
CA TYR A 279 13.10 -0.96 13.37
C TYR A 279 12.44 -2.12 12.63
N VAL A 280 11.64 -1.76 11.63
CA VAL A 280 11.02 -2.63 10.63
C VAL A 280 11.86 -2.52 9.36
N ASP A 281 12.32 -3.64 8.81
CA ASP A 281 13.04 -3.74 7.55
C ASP A 281 12.25 -4.57 6.52
N LEU A 282 11.53 -3.88 5.64
CA LEU A 282 10.80 -4.50 4.54
C LEU A 282 11.68 -4.72 3.30
N THR A 283 12.92 -4.21 3.28
CA THR A 283 13.85 -4.42 2.15
C THR A 283 14.20 -5.91 1.99
N VAL A 284 14.10 -6.70 3.06
CA VAL A 284 14.30 -8.16 3.06
C VAL A 284 13.35 -8.89 2.10
N LEU A 285 12.20 -8.29 1.80
CA LEU A 285 11.20 -8.85 0.89
C LEU A 285 11.59 -8.71 -0.59
N LYS A 286 12.59 -7.89 -0.91
CA LYS A 286 13.08 -7.63 -2.28
C LYS A 286 11.94 -7.31 -3.26
N LEU A 287 11.00 -6.49 -2.81
CA LEU A 287 9.85 -6.10 -3.62
C LEU A 287 10.32 -5.21 -4.78
N LYS A 288 9.74 -5.44 -5.96
CA LYS A 288 10.05 -4.66 -7.15
C LYS A 288 9.18 -3.41 -7.23
N GLU A 289 8.00 -3.48 -6.61
CA GLU A 289 7.01 -2.44 -6.59
C GLU A 289 7.35 -1.35 -5.57
N ASP A 290 7.10 -0.09 -5.97
CA ASP A 290 7.18 1.04 -5.05
C ASP A 290 6.13 0.89 -3.95
N LEU A 291 6.62 0.65 -2.73
CA LEU A 291 5.78 0.57 -1.56
C LEU A 291 5.33 1.95 -1.14
N ARG A 292 4.05 2.06 -0.76
CA ARG A 292 3.55 3.23 -0.04
C ARG A 292 4.14 3.34 1.36
N VAL A 293 4.39 2.18 1.99
CA VAL A 293 5.00 2.08 3.30
C VAL A 293 6.53 2.28 3.18
N PRO A 294 7.16 3.08 4.05
CA PRO A 294 8.62 3.17 4.08
C PRO A 294 9.24 1.79 4.29
N GLN A 295 10.31 1.48 3.56
CA GLN A 295 10.95 0.16 3.66
C GLN A 295 11.77 0.00 4.94
N LEU A 296 12.22 1.11 5.55
CA LEU A 296 12.80 1.15 6.89
C LEU A 296 11.94 2.05 7.77
N ILE A 297 11.48 1.51 8.91
CA ILE A 297 10.63 2.24 9.86
C ILE A 297 11.24 2.12 11.25
N LEU A 298 11.60 3.24 11.90
CA LEU A 298 12.01 3.21 13.30
C LEU A 298 10.80 3.06 14.23
N PHE A 299 10.93 2.18 15.20
CA PHE A 299 9.95 1.93 16.24
C PHE A 299 10.32 2.74 17.50
N ARG A 300 9.36 3.51 18.01
CA ARG A 300 9.51 4.33 19.22
C ARG A 300 8.94 3.64 20.45
N ASN A 301 9.59 3.79 21.61
CA ASN A 301 9.22 3.06 22.83
C ASN A 301 7.80 3.37 23.31
N GLU A 302 7.35 4.60 23.11
CA GLU A 302 6.04 5.12 23.49
C GLU A 302 4.90 4.42 22.73
N TRP A 303 5.18 3.84 21.56
CA TRP A 303 4.19 3.10 20.79
C TRP A 303 3.66 1.88 21.55
N GLY A 304 4.50 1.23 22.37
CA GLY A 304 4.08 0.11 23.22
C GLY A 304 3.00 0.54 24.22
N THR A 305 3.24 1.63 24.95
CA THR A 305 2.28 2.20 25.91
C THR A 305 1.00 2.65 25.23
N MET A 306 1.10 3.26 24.05
CA MET A 306 -0.07 3.67 23.27
C MET A 306 -0.95 2.50 22.84
N ILE A 307 -0.33 1.43 22.33
CA ILE A 307 -1.02 0.19 21.96
C ILE A 307 -1.64 -0.46 23.20
N ASP A 308 -0.97 -0.43 24.36
CA ASP A 308 -1.52 -0.96 25.60
C ASP A 308 -2.77 -0.21 26.05
N ILE A 309 -2.77 1.12 25.96
CA ILE A 309 -3.95 1.92 26.30
C ILE A 309 -5.08 1.64 25.31
N PHE A 310 -4.77 1.55 24.01
CA PHE A 310 -5.74 1.20 22.98
C PHE A 310 -6.32 -0.20 23.17
N ASN A 311 -5.53 -1.20 23.56
CA ASN A 311 -6.01 -2.55 23.79
C ASN A 311 -6.86 -2.69 25.06
N LYS A 312 -6.68 -1.80 26.04
CA LYS A 312 -7.44 -1.76 27.29
C LYS A 312 -8.74 -0.94 27.19
N SER A 313 -8.96 -0.22 26.10
CA SER A 313 -10.16 0.60 25.91
C SER A 313 -11.40 -0.28 25.67
N GLU A 314 -12.58 0.36 25.67
CA GLU A 314 -13.84 -0.34 25.41
C GLU A 314 -13.86 -1.03 24.03
N LYS A 315 -14.56 -2.15 23.88
CA LYS A 315 -14.65 -2.81 22.57
C LYS A 315 -15.43 -1.97 21.55
N GLY A 316 -15.14 -2.20 20.27
CA GLY A 316 -15.80 -1.56 19.14
C GLY A 316 -15.52 -0.06 19.09
N ARG A 317 -16.49 0.70 18.57
CA ARG A 317 -16.28 2.11 18.24
C ARG A 317 -15.92 2.99 19.44
N ARG A 318 -16.40 2.66 20.63
CA ARG A 318 -16.18 3.46 21.85
C ARG A 318 -14.77 3.38 22.41
N GLY A 319 -13.99 2.36 22.05
CA GLY A 319 -12.57 2.31 22.40
C GLY A 319 -11.65 2.97 21.39
N SER A 320 -12.20 3.47 20.29
CA SER A 320 -11.40 4.00 19.18
C SER A 320 -10.48 5.12 19.63
N ALA A 321 -9.30 5.20 19.03
CA ALA A 321 -8.26 6.15 19.39
C ALA A 321 -7.72 6.88 18.16
N VAL A 322 -7.27 8.11 18.41
CA VAL A 322 -6.66 8.96 17.39
C VAL A 322 -5.22 9.28 17.80
N PHE A 323 -4.31 8.98 16.90
CA PHE A 323 -2.87 9.16 17.04
C PHE A 323 -2.38 10.25 16.07
N ILE A 324 -1.72 11.28 16.58
CA ILE A 324 -1.27 12.41 15.73
C ILE A 324 0.21 12.22 15.31
N GLY A 325 0.47 12.27 14.00
CA GLY A 325 1.82 12.26 13.41
C GLY A 325 2.52 10.90 13.39
N LYS A 326 1.77 9.79 13.24
CA LYS A 326 2.27 8.42 13.46
C LYS A 326 1.90 7.41 12.38
N THR A 327 1.87 7.80 11.11
CA THR A 327 1.63 6.88 10.01
C THR A 327 2.57 5.65 10.04
N CYS A 328 3.81 5.81 10.50
CA CYS A 328 4.75 4.71 10.76
C CYS A 328 4.27 3.68 11.81
N LEU A 329 3.64 4.13 12.91
CA LEU A 329 3.04 3.25 13.92
C LEU A 329 1.95 2.41 13.27
N LEU A 330 1.04 3.05 12.54
CA LEU A 330 -0.06 2.36 11.87
C LEU A 330 0.45 1.29 10.91
N TYR A 331 1.44 1.60 10.08
CA TYR A 331 2.03 0.63 9.17
C TYR A 331 2.77 -0.50 9.90
N SER A 332 3.44 -0.23 11.01
CA SER A 332 4.05 -1.29 11.82
C SER A 332 2.99 -2.28 12.35
N ILE A 333 1.85 -1.77 12.84
CA ILE A 333 0.72 -2.58 13.32
C ILE A 333 0.11 -3.39 12.15
N LEU A 334 -0.06 -2.76 10.99
CA LEU A 334 -0.55 -3.41 9.77
C LEU A 334 0.32 -4.60 9.37
N ILE A 335 1.64 -4.40 9.27
CA ILE A 335 2.59 -5.45 8.93
C ILE A 335 2.54 -6.59 9.97
N LEU A 336 2.48 -6.26 11.26
CA LEU A 336 2.34 -7.26 12.33
C LEU A 336 1.06 -8.08 12.20
N CYS A 337 -0.07 -7.45 11.89
CA CYS A 337 -1.34 -8.15 11.70
C CYS A 337 -1.26 -9.14 10.53
N ILE A 338 -0.66 -8.73 9.42
CA ILE A 338 -0.49 -9.58 8.23
C ILE A 338 0.40 -10.78 8.55
N ILE A 339 1.54 -10.57 9.21
CA ILE A 339 2.45 -11.66 9.64
C ILE A 339 1.72 -12.66 10.54
N ARG A 340 0.81 -12.18 11.40
CA ARG A 340 0.00 -13.00 12.31
C ARG A 340 -1.24 -13.62 11.68
N ALA A 341 -1.44 -13.45 10.36
CA ALA A 341 -2.67 -13.84 9.67
C ALA A 341 -3.95 -13.29 10.35
N GLN A 342 -3.85 -12.11 10.96
CA GLN A 342 -4.95 -11.49 11.68
C GLN A 342 -5.82 -10.69 10.71
N SER A 343 -7.11 -11.03 10.63
CA SER A 343 -8.07 -10.28 9.83
C SER A 343 -8.25 -8.86 10.34
N ILE A 344 -8.12 -7.87 9.46
CA ILE A 344 -8.22 -6.45 9.79
C ILE A 344 -8.89 -5.67 8.67
N VAL A 345 -9.33 -4.46 9.00
CA VAL A 345 -9.76 -3.47 8.00
C VAL A 345 -8.75 -2.34 7.98
N PHE A 346 -8.33 -1.93 6.79
CA PHE A 346 -7.41 -0.83 6.61
C PHE A 346 -8.00 0.20 5.65
N GLN A 347 -7.95 1.48 6.02
CA GLN A 347 -8.23 2.57 5.12
C GLN A 347 -6.94 3.31 4.80
N ASP A 348 -6.65 3.46 3.51
CA ASP A 348 -5.53 4.25 3.05
C ASP A 348 -5.84 5.76 3.06
N MET A 349 -4.81 6.56 2.79
CA MET A 349 -4.90 8.02 2.71
C MET A 349 -5.74 8.57 1.53
N SER A 350 -6.11 7.73 0.56
CA SER A 350 -7.09 8.09 -0.47
C SER A 350 -8.52 7.98 0.05
N GLY A 351 -8.72 7.37 1.22
CA GLY A 351 -10.02 7.09 1.81
C GLY A 351 -10.62 5.76 1.39
N LYS A 352 -9.87 4.96 0.61
CA LYS A 352 -10.30 3.62 0.19
C LYS A 352 -10.08 2.65 1.34
N ALA A 353 -11.14 1.93 1.68
CA ALA A 353 -11.11 0.88 2.70
C ALA A 353 -10.83 -0.48 2.05
N PHE A 354 -10.15 -1.34 2.78
CA PHE A 354 -9.73 -2.68 2.38
C PHE A 354 -9.98 -3.64 3.53
N ILE A 355 -10.53 -4.80 3.22
CA ILE A 355 -10.60 -5.95 4.11
C ILE A 355 -9.38 -6.82 3.80
N ILE A 356 -8.61 -7.15 4.84
CA ILE A 356 -7.41 -7.97 4.74
C ILE A 356 -7.65 -9.24 5.55
N ASP A 357 -7.67 -10.38 4.90
CA ASP A 357 -7.92 -11.68 5.53
C ASP A 357 -7.26 -12.84 4.76
N SER A 358 -7.62 -14.08 5.08
CA SER A 358 -7.08 -15.28 4.41
C SER A 358 -7.39 -15.35 2.92
N ASN A 359 -8.38 -14.58 2.43
CA ASN A 359 -8.75 -14.51 1.02
C ASN A 359 -8.02 -13.38 0.27
N GLY A 360 -7.10 -12.67 0.92
CA GLY A 360 -6.34 -11.57 0.31
C GLY A 360 -6.76 -10.19 0.80
N VAL A 361 -6.54 -9.21 -0.07
CA VAL A 361 -6.90 -7.80 0.13
C VAL A 361 -8.05 -7.46 -0.81
N ARG A 362 -9.19 -7.05 -0.26
CA ARG A 362 -10.46 -6.92 -1.00
C ARG A 362 -11.17 -5.62 -0.64
N ALA A 363 -11.95 -5.04 -1.56
CA ALA A 363 -12.78 -3.89 -1.21
C ALA A 363 -14.03 -4.35 -0.41
N PRO A 364 -14.57 -3.51 0.49
CA PRO A 364 -15.82 -3.80 1.19
C PRO A 364 -17.04 -4.02 0.29
N GLU A 365 -17.01 -3.56 -0.95
CA GLU A 365 -18.11 -3.74 -1.93
C GLU A 365 -18.15 -5.17 -2.48
N ASP A 366 -17.01 -5.85 -2.52
CA ASP A 366 -16.86 -7.18 -3.10
C ASP A 366 -17.25 -8.32 -2.15
N ALA A 367 -17.45 -8.02 -0.86
CA ALA A 367 -17.95 -8.99 0.09
C ALA A 367 -18.69 -8.34 1.26
N PRO A 368 -19.73 -9.01 1.79
CA PRO A 368 -20.30 -8.60 3.07
C PRO A 368 -19.19 -8.50 4.12
N ALA A 369 -19.35 -7.53 5.03
CA ALA A 369 -18.36 -7.12 6.02
C ALA A 369 -17.65 -8.29 6.72
N VAL A 370 -16.44 -8.01 7.26
CA VAL A 370 -15.69 -8.91 8.16
C VAL A 370 -16.66 -9.70 9.00
N SER A 371 -16.52 -11.05 8.99
CA SER A 371 -17.49 -12.01 9.54
C SER A 371 -18.34 -11.40 10.64
N ASN A 372 -19.66 -11.46 10.48
CA ASN A 372 -20.61 -10.99 11.49
C ASN A 372 -20.38 -11.63 12.87
N ASP A 373 -19.57 -12.68 12.97
CA ASP A 373 -19.24 -13.33 14.24
C ASP A 373 -18.08 -12.65 14.99
N ALA A 374 -17.34 -11.71 14.37
CA ALA A 374 -16.29 -10.97 15.05
C ALA A 374 -16.88 -9.84 15.92
N ASP A 375 -16.82 -9.99 17.24
CA ASP A 375 -17.30 -8.98 18.20
C ASP A 375 -16.47 -7.68 18.18
N ASN A 376 -15.25 -7.73 17.65
CA ASN A 376 -14.32 -6.59 17.65
C ASN A 376 -13.35 -6.67 16.48
N VAL A 377 -13.45 -5.74 15.53
CA VAL A 377 -12.63 -5.73 14.30
C VAL A 377 -11.63 -4.58 14.37
N LEU A 378 -10.34 -4.90 14.43
CA LEU A 378 -9.29 -3.89 14.35
C LEU A 378 -9.38 -3.16 13.01
N THR A 379 -9.49 -1.84 13.08
CA THR A 379 -9.63 -0.99 11.90
C THR A 379 -8.57 0.08 11.94
N LEU A 380 -7.64 0.02 11.00
CA LEU A 380 -6.53 0.96 10.87
C LEU A 380 -6.91 2.03 9.85
N VAL A 381 -6.85 3.30 10.21
CA VAL A 381 -7.18 4.41 9.30
C VAL A 381 -6.00 5.37 9.16
N ASP A 382 -5.43 5.44 7.97
CA ASP A 382 -4.44 6.45 7.60
C ASP A 382 -5.16 7.70 7.09
N ALA A 383 -5.47 8.62 8.00
CA ALA A 383 -6.16 9.87 7.71
C ALA A 383 -5.18 11.02 7.40
N ASP A 384 -4.27 10.78 6.46
CA ASP A 384 -3.32 11.78 5.98
C ASP A 384 -3.63 12.34 4.58
N VAL A 385 -3.03 13.49 4.27
CA VAL A 385 -3.17 14.25 3.01
C VAL A 385 -4.63 14.58 2.64
N LYS A 386 -5.29 13.78 1.79
CA LYS A 386 -6.59 14.11 1.18
C LYS A 386 -7.77 13.65 2.02
N CYS A 387 -7.66 12.49 2.67
CA CYS A 387 -8.71 11.96 3.52
C CYS A 387 -8.40 12.23 4.98
N TYR A 388 -9.30 12.95 5.68
CA TYR A 388 -9.10 13.31 7.09
C TYR A 388 -10.11 12.64 8.02
N LYS A 389 -11.05 11.83 7.50
CA LYS A 389 -12.06 11.11 8.28
C LYS A 389 -12.10 9.63 7.90
N PRO A 390 -12.55 8.74 8.80
CA PRO A 390 -12.88 7.37 8.40
C PRO A 390 -13.94 7.33 7.31
N ASN A 391 -13.86 6.33 6.45
CA ASN A 391 -14.84 6.02 5.42
C ASN A 391 -16.18 5.73 6.08
N ASP A 392 -17.27 6.21 5.48
CA ASP A 392 -18.61 6.10 6.05
C ASP A 392 -19.01 4.62 6.28
N TYR A 393 -18.48 3.68 5.48
CA TYR A 393 -18.58 2.23 5.72
C TYR A 393 -18.10 1.83 7.13
N LEU A 394 -16.95 2.35 7.56
CA LEU A 394 -16.36 2.07 8.88
C LEU A 394 -17.19 2.70 10.00
N LEU A 395 -17.77 3.88 9.74
CA LEU A 395 -18.62 4.61 10.67
C LEU A 395 -20.03 4.01 10.81
N ASN A 396 -20.45 3.14 9.90
CA ASN A 396 -21.78 2.53 9.94
C ASN A 396 -21.81 1.19 10.70
N HIS A 397 -20.66 0.60 11.03
CA HIS A 397 -20.59 -0.65 11.79
C HIS A 397 -20.06 -0.41 13.21
N SER A 398 -20.78 -0.89 14.23
CA SER A 398 -20.44 -0.67 15.65
C SER A 398 -19.23 -1.51 16.12
N LYS A 399 -18.90 -2.56 15.38
CA LYS A 399 -17.85 -3.56 15.68
C LYS A 399 -16.44 -3.09 15.35
N HIS A 400 -16.27 -2.03 14.57
CA HIS A 400 -14.95 -1.50 14.25
C HIS A 400 -14.36 -0.80 15.47
N HIS A 401 -13.18 -1.27 15.87
CA HIS A 401 -12.32 -0.60 16.85
C HIS A 401 -11.25 0.16 16.08
N ILE A 402 -11.45 1.47 15.96
CA ILE A 402 -10.70 2.29 15.01
C ILE A 402 -9.44 2.83 15.68
N LEU A 403 -8.29 2.51 15.10
CA LEU A 403 -7.02 3.17 15.35
C LEU A 403 -6.73 4.08 14.15
N LEU A 404 -6.87 5.38 14.36
CA LEU A 404 -6.66 6.36 13.31
C LEU A 404 -5.37 7.13 13.52
N THR A 405 -4.54 7.24 12.48
CA THR A 405 -3.42 8.18 12.46
C THR A 405 -3.72 9.37 11.57
N SER A 406 -3.34 10.57 11.99
CA SER A 406 -3.44 11.77 11.13
C SER A 406 -2.31 12.74 11.40
N SER A 407 -1.90 13.51 10.39
CA SER A 407 -0.99 14.64 10.60
C SER A 407 -1.61 15.69 11.55
N PRO A 408 -0.79 16.51 12.23
CA PRO A 408 -1.28 17.68 12.95
C PRO A 408 -2.16 18.54 12.03
N ARG A 409 -3.42 18.77 12.41
CA ARG A 409 -4.38 19.54 11.62
C ARG A 409 -5.17 20.49 12.51
N SER A 410 -5.63 21.57 11.90
CA SER A 410 -6.49 22.54 12.58
C SER A 410 -7.79 21.90 13.05
N ARG A 411 -8.41 22.51 14.07
CA ARG A 411 -9.66 22.04 14.69
C ARG A 411 -10.80 21.85 13.69
N LYS A 412 -10.84 22.62 12.60
CA LYS A 412 -11.85 22.52 11.53
C LYS A 412 -11.80 21.16 10.82
N HIS A 413 -10.60 20.69 10.50
CA HIS A 413 -10.40 19.38 9.85
C HIS A 413 -10.67 18.20 10.80
N ARG A 414 -10.65 18.44 12.11
CA ARG A 414 -10.96 17.45 13.16
C ARG A 414 -12.42 17.51 13.61
N SER A 415 -13.27 18.24 12.90
CA SER A 415 -14.69 18.40 13.28
C SER A 415 -15.46 17.08 13.27
N TRP A 416 -15.05 16.11 12.45
CA TRP A 416 -15.64 14.78 12.43
C TRP A 416 -15.46 14.02 13.76
N LEU A 417 -14.43 14.32 14.56
CA LEU A 417 -14.28 13.78 15.93
C LEU A 417 -15.46 14.14 16.85
N LYS A 418 -16.23 15.19 16.50
CA LYS A 418 -17.43 15.57 17.27
C LYS A 418 -18.63 14.67 17.00
N GLN A 419 -18.65 13.91 15.89
CA GLN A 419 -19.78 13.03 15.50
C GLN A 419 -19.96 11.81 16.42
N PHE A 420 -19.10 11.73 17.40
CA PHE A 420 -18.65 10.52 18.03
C PHE A 420 -18.96 10.63 19.56
N GLY A 421 -19.52 11.76 20.00
CA GLY A 421 -19.88 12.03 21.40
C GLY A 421 -18.73 12.71 22.15
N LYS A 422 -19.05 13.60 23.09
CA LYS A 422 -18.06 14.48 23.74
C LYS A 422 -17.02 13.76 24.59
N ASP A 423 -17.23 12.48 24.94
CA ASP A 423 -16.45 11.77 25.96
C ASP A 423 -15.93 10.37 25.53
N GLN A 424 -15.97 10.01 24.24
CA GLN A 424 -15.81 8.60 23.81
C GLN A 424 -14.52 8.24 23.07
N TYR A 425 -13.49 9.10 23.04
CA TYR A 425 -12.22 8.79 22.34
C TYR A 425 -11.03 9.28 23.13
N ALA A 426 -9.98 8.46 23.11
CA ALA A 426 -8.67 8.89 23.52
C ALA A 426 -7.94 9.51 22.32
N VAL A 427 -7.52 10.77 22.47
CA VAL A 427 -6.62 11.44 21.52
C VAL A 427 -5.24 11.42 22.13
N PHE A 428 -4.31 10.79 21.44
CA PHE A 428 -2.91 10.76 21.83
C PHE A 428 -2.09 11.59 20.86
N ALA A 429 -1.43 12.61 21.40
CA ALA A 429 -0.33 13.29 20.74
C ALA A 429 0.96 12.73 21.32
N MET A 430 1.89 12.30 20.47
CA MET A 430 3.23 12.00 20.96
C MET A 430 4.05 13.28 21.00
N GLU A 431 5.04 13.25 21.89
CA GLU A 431 6.11 14.21 21.87
C GLU A 431 6.87 14.16 20.52
N PRO A 432 7.49 15.29 20.14
CA PRO A 432 8.46 15.31 19.05
C PRO A 432 9.53 14.22 19.19
N TRP A 433 10.34 14.06 18.15
CA TRP A 433 11.54 13.24 18.27
C TRP A 433 12.46 13.89 19.30
N SER A 434 12.95 13.13 20.27
CA SER A 434 14.08 13.57 21.07
C SER A 434 15.27 13.85 20.16
N ARG A 435 16.19 14.71 20.59
CA ARG A 435 17.41 15.02 19.80
C ARG A 435 18.16 13.75 19.40
N LYS A 436 18.30 12.79 20.32
CA LYS A 436 18.95 11.49 20.09
C LYS A 436 18.24 10.69 19.00
N GLU A 437 16.92 10.53 19.12
CA GLU A 437 16.15 9.81 18.10
C GLU A 437 16.22 10.50 16.74
N PHE A 438 16.15 11.84 16.70
CA PHE A 438 16.18 12.61 15.46
C PHE A 438 17.49 12.43 14.70
N VAL A 439 18.64 12.49 15.40
CA VAL A 439 19.95 12.28 14.79
C VAL A 439 20.10 10.85 14.27
N VAL A 440 19.62 9.85 15.00
CA VAL A 440 19.68 8.46 14.52
C VAL A 440 18.71 8.23 13.35
N ALA A 441 17.53 8.85 13.37
CA ALA A 441 16.57 8.76 12.27
C ALA A 441 17.07 9.44 10.99
N SER A 442 17.66 10.63 11.11
CA SER A 442 18.23 11.33 9.96
C SER A 442 19.38 10.52 9.35
N PHE A 443 20.11 9.76 10.15
CA PHE A 443 21.17 8.88 9.69
C PHE A 443 20.62 7.63 8.99
N VAL A 444 19.67 6.93 9.61
CA VAL A 444 19.22 5.60 9.17
C VAL A 444 18.11 5.63 8.13
N CYS A 445 17.22 6.62 8.18
CA CYS A 445 15.97 6.64 7.41
C CYS A 445 15.89 7.72 6.33
N SER A 446 16.87 8.62 6.23
CA SER A 446 16.96 9.52 5.07
C SER A 446 17.30 8.71 3.81
N ALA A 447 16.54 8.97 2.74
CA ALA A 447 16.82 8.43 1.42
C ALA A 447 17.98 9.20 0.76
#